data_AF-A0A679H7R3-F1
#
_entry.id   AF-A0A679H7R3-F1
#
_cell.length_a   1.000
_cell.length_b   1.000
_cell.length_c   1.000
_cell.angle_alpha   90.00
_cell.angle_beta   90.00
_cell.angle_gamma   90.00
#
_symmetry.space_group_name_H-M   'P 1'
#
loop_
_entity.id
_entity.type
_entity.pdbx_description
1 polymer ?
#
loop_
_entity_poly.entity_id
_entity_poly.type
_entity_poly.pdbx_seq_one_letter_code
_entity_poly.pdbx_strand_id
1 'polypeptide(L)'
;MAKKQITPTSESIRKAYIQEFLKRKADAEAFANFTETELATFIRKYDSANFSGIYECLDHNFYDRVRDKIAINRKMAALDEETGLMYSIHLKTYSQFLESKAFKNLYKCKINTESYAPYPGITPPSFSEQQPTHKFREETEGERRHLLKEMDIVYRNPQLRQQCLDKYGYQCQCCGMDFATVYGKKLGTNFIEVHHLKPISSYETDGVPENFVDNLIPLCSNCHSMIHHINDSEYPLRDLREAYKGEKKTIKIWKEG
;
A
#
# COMPACT_ATOMS: atom_id res chain seq x y z
N MET A 1 16.15 -8.22 -19.88
CA MET A 1 17.13 -7.40 -19.14
C MET A 1 16.57 -7.11 -17.77
N ALA A 2 17.27 -7.52 -16.71
CA ALA A 2 16.81 -7.31 -15.34
C ALA A 2 16.70 -5.81 -15.04
N LYS A 3 15.49 -5.34 -14.70
CA LYS A 3 15.29 -3.98 -14.20
C LYS A 3 15.96 -3.92 -12.82
N LYS A 4 17.20 -3.42 -12.77
CA LYS A 4 17.90 -3.19 -11.51
C LYS A 4 17.18 -2.02 -10.84
N GLN A 5 16.43 -2.33 -9.77
CA GLN A 5 15.85 -1.31 -8.90
C GLN A 5 17.01 -0.45 -8.40
N ILE A 6 17.03 0.82 -8.79
CA ILE A 6 18.10 1.73 -8.37
C ILE A 6 17.77 2.10 -6.93
N THR A 7 18.44 1.46 -5.98
CA THR A 7 18.45 1.93 -4.60
C THR A 7 19.22 3.26 -4.58
N PRO A 8 18.58 4.38 -4.20
CA PRO A 8 19.27 5.66 -4.11
C PRO A 8 20.38 5.56 -3.07
N THR A 9 21.55 6.08 -3.42
CA THR A 9 22.71 6.15 -2.51
C THR A 9 22.48 7.27 -1.48
N SER A 10 23.14 7.20 -0.32
CA SER A 10 23.09 8.25 0.70
C SER A 10 23.43 9.64 0.12
N GLU A 11 24.36 9.70 -0.84
CA GLU A 11 24.71 10.94 -1.55
C GLU A 11 23.55 11.50 -2.38
N SER A 12 22.80 10.63 -3.08
CA SER A 12 21.63 11.07 -3.86
C SER A 12 20.48 11.56 -2.97
N ILE A 13 20.33 10.96 -1.79
CA ILE A 13 19.34 11.36 -0.78
C ILE A 13 19.72 12.73 -0.20
N ARG A 14 20.98 12.90 0.22
CA ARG A 14 21.53 14.18 0.70
C ARG A 14 21.30 15.30 -0.31
N LYS A 15 21.61 15.05 -1.59
CA LYS A 15 21.41 16.04 -2.65
C LYS A 15 19.95 16.47 -2.79
N ALA A 16 19.01 15.53 -2.78
CA ALA A 16 17.59 15.86 -2.84
C ALA A 16 17.11 16.59 -1.57
N TYR A 17 17.63 16.23 -0.40
CA TYR A 17 17.31 16.89 0.85
C TYR A 17 17.69 18.37 0.84
N ILE A 18 18.94 18.66 0.44
CA ILE A 18 19.43 20.04 0.29
C ILE A 18 18.62 20.80 -0.76
N GLN A 19 18.35 20.19 -1.92
CA GLN A 19 17.56 20.82 -2.98
C GLN A 19 16.13 21.13 -2.56
N GLU A 20 15.49 20.27 -1.77
CA GLU A 20 14.15 20.51 -1.26
C GLU A 20 14.16 21.64 -0.21
N PHE A 21 15.20 21.73 0.59
CA PHE A 21 15.33 22.76 1.62
C PHE A 21 15.77 24.12 1.08
N LEU A 22 16.57 24.17 0.01
CA LEU A 22 16.93 25.41 -0.70
C LEU A 22 15.71 26.20 -1.21
N LYS A 23 14.57 25.52 -1.45
CA LYS A 23 13.31 26.18 -1.80
C LYS A 23 12.73 27.02 -0.67
N ARG A 24 13.14 26.74 0.58
CA ARG A 24 12.59 27.34 1.80
C ARG A 24 13.60 28.23 2.53
N LYS A 25 14.92 27.95 2.42
CA LYS A 25 15.97 28.68 3.13
C LYS A 25 17.32 28.62 2.42
N ALA A 26 18.11 29.68 2.51
CA ALA A 26 19.40 29.81 1.81
C ALA A 26 20.55 29.01 2.45
N ASP A 27 20.44 28.63 3.73
CA ASP A 27 21.48 27.96 4.53
C ASP A 27 21.38 26.42 4.52
N ALA A 28 20.80 25.86 3.45
CA ALA A 28 20.45 24.44 3.38
C ALA A 28 21.63 23.47 3.60
N GLU A 29 22.84 23.86 3.20
CA GLU A 29 24.04 23.05 3.39
C GLU A 29 24.43 22.93 4.87
N ALA A 30 24.43 24.05 5.60
CA ALA A 30 24.71 24.06 7.03
C ALA A 30 23.64 23.29 7.82
N PHE A 31 22.37 23.42 7.39
CA PHE A 31 21.26 22.68 7.95
C PHE A 31 21.39 21.15 7.73
N ALA A 32 21.75 20.73 6.51
CA ALA A 32 22.01 19.31 6.23
C ALA A 32 23.18 18.77 7.08
N ASN A 33 24.27 19.53 7.20
CA ASN A 33 25.42 19.14 8.02
C ASN A 33 25.06 18.95 9.50
N PHE A 34 24.27 19.84 10.10
CA PHE A 34 23.79 19.66 11.48
C PHE A 34 22.93 18.40 11.60
N THR A 35 22.06 18.14 10.61
CA THR A 35 21.23 16.92 10.58
C THR A 35 22.11 15.67 10.59
N GLU A 36 23.15 15.64 9.75
CA GLU A 36 24.06 14.51 9.58
C GLU A 36 24.95 14.23 10.80
N THR A 37 25.27 15.26 11.58
CA THR A 37 26.29 15.19 12.65
C THR A 37 25.65 15.32 14.04
N GLU A 38 25.21 16.52 14.38
CA GLU A 38 24.67 16.86 15.70
C GLU A 38 23.37 16.09 15.98
N LEU A 39 22.43 16.09 15.04
CA LEU A 39 21.18 15.34 15.24
C LEU A 39 21.42 13.83 15.30
N ALA A 40 22.30 13.27 14.45
CA ALA A 40 22.63 11.85 14.51
C ALA A 40 23.26 11.47 15.87
N THR A 41 24.13 12.33 16.42
CA THR A 41 24.74 12.15 17.74
C THR A 41 23.71 12.23 18.86
N PHE A 42 22.78 13.18 18.77
CA PHE A 42 21.67 13.31 19.69
C PHE A 42 20.77 12.06 19.71
N ILE A 43 20.41 11.53 18.54
CA ILE A 43 19.62 10.29 18.40
C ILE A 43 20.36 9.12 19.03
N ARG A 44 21.68 8.98 18.78
CA ARG A 44 22.49 7.92 19.40
C ARG A 44 22.51 7.98 20.92
N LYS A 45 22.57 9.20 21.46
CA LYS A 45 22.66 9.42 22.91
C LYS A 45 21.35 9.16 23.65
N TYR A 46 20.22 9.50 23.06
CA TYR A 46 18.94 9.54 23.77
C TYR A 46 17.86 8.57 23.28
N ASP A 47 18.02 7.97 22.09
CA ASP A 47 17.01 7.08 21.52
C ASP A 47 17.57 5.72 21.10
N SER A 48 18.59 5.69 20.23
CA SER A 48 19.09 4.46 19.63
C SER A 48 20.62 4.47 19.47
N ALA A 49 21.33 3.81 20.38
CA ALA A 49 22.79 3.74 20.39
C ALA A 49 23.40 3.19 19.08
N ASN A 50 22.67 2.32 18.38
CA ASN A 50 23.08 1.70 17.12
C ASN A 50 22.56 2.45 15.87
N PHE A 51 22.16 3.71 16.01
CA PHE A 51 21.67 4.52 14.89
C PHE A 51 22.75 4.67 13.80
N SER A 52 22.52 4.03 12.65
CA SER A 52 23.49 3.94 11.55
C SER A 52 23.77 5.29 10.90
N GLY A 53 22.75 6.12 10.76
CA GLY A 53 22.85 7.46 10.19
C GLY A 53 21.52 7.94 9.60
N ILE A 54 21.48 9.22 9.24
CA ILE A 54 20.26 9.90 8.78
C ILE A 54 19.81 9.35 7.42
N TYR A 55 20.73 9.02 6.52
CA TYR A 55 20.40 8.54 5.18
C TYR A 55 20.23 7.02 5.08
N GLU A 56 20.49 6.33 6.18
CA GLU A 56 20.33 4.88 6.33
C GLU A 56 19.00 4.55 7.03
N CYS A 57 18.51 5.41 7.90
CA CYS A 57 17.19 5.30 8.52
C CYS A 57 16.17 6.13 7.75
N LEU A 58 15.39 5.48 6.87
CA LEU A 58 14.47 6.17 5.95
C LEU A 58 12.98 6.03 6.35
N ASP A 59 12.71 5.79 7.63
CA ASP A 59 11.36 5.71 8.20
C ASP A 59 10.99 7.04 8.86
N HIS A 60 10.06 7.79 8.27
CA HIS A 60 9.60 9.08 8.82
C HIS A 60 9.00 8.93 10.24
N ASN A 61 8.31 7.81 10.52
CA ASN A 61 7.71 7.55 11.82
C ASN A 61 8.76 7.42 12.93
N PHE A 62 9.97 6.98 12.60
CA PHE A 62 11.08 6.95 13.56
C PHE A 62 11.38 8.37 14.07
N TYR A 63 11.53 9.34 13.16
CA TYR A 63 11.86 10.72 13.51
C TYR A 63 10.74 11.43 14.25
N ASP A 64 9.47 11.18 13.89
CA ASP A 64 8.33 11.71 14.63
C ASP A 64 8.30 11.18 16.08
N ARG A 65 8.55 9.88 16.29
CA ARG A 65 8.66 9.31 17.64
C ARG A 65 9.81 9.92 18.46
N VAL A 66 10.98 10.12 17.85
CA VAL A 66 12.11 10.76 18.55
C VAL A 66 11.76 12.20 18.93
N ARG A 67 11.09 12.94 18.05
CA ARG A 67 10.64 14.30 18.33
C ARG A 67 9.63 14.33 19.48
N ASP A 68 8.66 13.43 19.48
CA ASP A 68 7.65 13.36 20.53
C ASP A 68 8.27 12.99 21.89
N LYS A 69 9.35 12.20 21.91
CA LYS A 69 10.13 11.92 23.13
C LYS A 69 10.83 13.16 23.70
N ILE A 70 11.18 14.16 22.89
CA ILE A 70 11.76 15.42 23.39
C ILE A 70 10.80 16.09 24.37
N ALA A 71 9.50 16.10 24.06
CA ALA A 71 8.48 16.72 24.92
C ALA A 71 8.34 16.03 26.29
N ILE A 72 8.70 14.75 26.39
CA ILE A 72 8.52 13.93 27.60
C ILE A 72 9.83 13.86 28.40
N ASN A 73 10.99 13.86 27.75
CA ASN A 73 12.29 13.71 28.39
C ASN A 73 12.90 15.08 28.74
N ARG A 74 12.90 15.43 30.03
CA ARG A 74 13.44 16.71 30.54
C ARG A 74 14.87 17.03 30.08
N LYS A 75 15.74 16.02 29.94
CA LYS A 75 17.13 16.24 29.49
C LYS A 75 17.21 16.56 28.00
N MET A 76 16.37 15.90 27.20
CA MET A 76 16.25 16.19 25.77
C MET A 76 15.62 17.57 25.55
N ALA A 77 14.55 17.88 26.28
CA ALA A 77 13.87 19.18 26.23
C ALA A 77 14.82 20.34 26.58
N ALA A 78 15.57 20.24 27.69
CA ALA A 78 16.49 21.29 28.10
C ALA A 78 17.61 21.51 27.07
N LEU A 79 18.16 20.43 26.51
CA LEU A 79 19.19 20.53 25.47
C LEU A 79 18.64 21.12 24.17
N ASP A 80 17.42 20.74 23.78
CA ASP A 80 16.76 21.30 22.61
C ASP A 80 16.47 22.80 22.79
N GLU A 81 15.99 23.20 23.96
CA GLU A 81 15.76 24.60 24.32
C GLU A 81 17.06 25.44 24.30
N GLU A 82 18.15 24.91 24.86
CA GLU A 82 19.49 25.55 24.84
C GLU A 82 20.00 25.75 23.41
N THR A 83 19.73 24.80 22.51
CA THR A 83 20.10 24.91 21.10
C THR A 83 19.12 25.73 20.25
N GLY A 84 18.09 26.33 20.85
CA GLY A 84 17.09 27.11 20.11
C GLY A 84 16.15 26.23 19.28
N LEU A 85 15.78 25.06 19.81
CA LEU A 85 14.87 24.06 19.24
C LEU A 85 15.38 23.38 17.96
N MET A 86 16.70 23.37 17.75
CA MET A 86 17.29 22.82 16.54
C MET A 86 16.99 21.32 16.38
N TYR A 87 17.06 20.50 17.42
CA TYR A 87 16.76 19.07 17.26
C TYR A 87 15.29 18.85 16.86
N SER A 88 14.34 19.52 17.50
CA SER A 88 12.93 19.44 17.12
C SER A 88 12.67 19.89 15.69
N ILE A 89 13.30 21.00 15.28
CA ILE A 89 13.19 21.54 13.92
C ILE A 89 13.76 20.54 12.91
N HIS A 90 14.95 20.00 13.14
CA HIS A 90 15.61 19.08 12.22
C HIS A 90 14.87 17.74 12.12
N LEU A 91 14.39 17.18 13.23
CA LEU A 91 13.57 15.94 13.23
C LEU A 91 12.29 16.12 12.42
N LYS A 92 11.55 17.20 12.66
CA LYS A 92 10.34 17.53 11.90
C LYS A 92 10.65 17.74 10.42
N THR A 93 11.69 18.51 10.13
CA THR A 93 12.07 18.85 8.75
C THR A 93 12.49 17.61 7.96
N TYR A 94 13.28 16.73 8.56
CA TYR A 94 13.73 15.51 7.89
C TYR A 94 12.57 14.51 7.71
N SER A 95 11.69 14.35 8.71
CA SER A 95 10.45 13.56 8.56
C SER A 95 9.62 14.03 7.36
N GLN A 96 9.36 15.34 7.27
CA GLN A 96 8.64 15.94 6.14
C GLN A 96 9.35 15.76 4.79
N PHE A 97 10.69 15.75 4.78
CA PHE A 97 11.46 15.47 3.57
C PHE A 97 11.25 14.03 3.11
N LEU A 98 11.26 13.05 4.00
CA LEU A 98 11.01 11.65 3.66
C LEU A 98 9.60 11.43 3.08
N GLU A 99 8.63 12.26 3.48
CA GLU A 99 7.28 12.25 2.91
C GLU A 99 7.16 13.04 1.59
N SER A 100 8.16 13.86 1.26
CA SER A 100 8.11 14.78 0.13
C SER A 100 8.15 14.10 -1.24
N LYS A 101 7.59 14.78 -2.25
CA LYS A 101 7.72 14.35 -3.66
C LYS A 101 9.18 14.28 -4.10
N ALA A 102 10.06 15.13 -3.56
CA ALA A 102 11.47 15.15 -3.93
C ALA A 102 12.19 13.86 -3.52
N PHE A 103 12.00 13.41 -2.27
CA PHE A 103 12.52 12.13 -1.80
C PHE A 103 11.89 10.94 -2.56
N LYS A 104 10.56 10.91 -2.69
CA LYS A 104 9.84 9.87 -3.45
C LYS A 104 10.31 9.77 -4.91
N ASN A 105 10.73 10.88 -5.52
CA ASN A 105 11.24 10.92 -6.89
C ASN A 105 12.65 10.32 -7.06
N LEU A 106 13.43 10.15 -5.99
CA LEU A 106 14.75 9.51 -6.06
C LEU A 106 14.66 8.05 -6.51
N TYR A 107 13.55 7.40 -6.20
CA TYR A 107 13.28 6.01 -6.55
C TYR A 107 12.65 5.86 -7.95
N LYS A 108 12.41 6.98 -8.66
CA LYS A 108 11.89 6.97 -10.03
C LYS A 108 13.05 6.92 -11.03
N CYS A 109 13.14 5.86 -11.83
CA CYS A 109 14.07 5.83 -12.97
C CYS A 109 13.73 6.96 -13.95
N LYS A 110 14.62 7.95 -14.08
CA LYS A 110 14.56 8.95 -15.14
C LYS A 110 15.20 8.34 -16.40
N ILE A 111 14.41 8.13 -17.46
CA ILE A 111 14.96 7.95 -18.80
C ILE A 111 14.91 9.31 -19.47
N ASN A 112 16.08 9.81 -19.88
CA ASN A 112 16.20 10.99 -20.73
C ASN A 112 15.62 10.61 -22.10
N THR A 113 14.41 11.05 -22.41
CA THR A 113 13.93 11.03 -23.79
C THR A 113 14.61 12.16 -24.52
N GLU A 114 15.70 11.85 -25.22
CA GLU A 114 16.22 12.73 -26.26
C GLU A 114 15.11 12.98 -27.29
N SER A 115 14.95 14.26 -27.57
CA SER A 115 13.92 14.90 -28.38
C SER A 115 13.84 14.34 -29.80
N TYR A 116 12.62 14.03 -30.24
CA TYR A 116 12.28 14.15 -31.66
C TYR A 116 11.24 15.26 -31.83
N ALA A 117 11.57 16.20 -32.71
CA ALA A 117 10.87 17.45 -32.94
C ALA A 117 9.50 17.25 -33.66
N PRO A 118 8.56 18.21 -33.53
CA PRO A 118 7.17 18.07 -33.95
C PRO A 118 6.97 18.43 -35.42
N TYR A 119 6.04 17.75 -36.12
CA TYR A 119 5.55 18.19 -37.42
C TYR A 119 4.42 19.24 -37.27
N PRO A 120 4.37 20.25 -38.16
CA PRO A 120 3.62 21.48 -37.93
C PRO A 120 2.25 21.49 -38.60
N GLY A 121 1.34 22.28 -37.99
CA GLY A 121 0.20 22.87 -38.67
C GLY A 121 -1.07 22.03 -38.63
N ILE A 122 -1.96 22.37 -37.69
CA ILE A 122 -3.41 22.64 -37.88
C ILE A 122 -3.92 23.26 -36.57
N THR A 123 -4.33 24.53 -36.61
CA THR A 123 -5.31 25.16 -35.71
C THR A 123 -6.62 25.23 -36.49
N PRO A 124 -7.85 25.15 -35.93
CA PRO A 124 -8.36 25.87 -34.73
C PRO A 124 -9.51 25.08 -34.01
N PRO A 125 -10.49 25.65 -33.27
CA PRO A 125 -10.56 26.86 -32.43
C PRO A 125 -10.81 26.54 -30.93
N SER A 126 -10.69 27.57 -30.11
CA SER A 126 -11.07 27.62 -28.69
C SER A 126 -12.57 27.38 -28.45
N PHE A 127 -12.93 26.58 -27.45
CA PHE A 127 -13.67 27.03 -26.25
C PHE A 127 -13.64 25.94 -25.17
N SER A 128 -13.61 26.38 -23.92
CA SER A 128 -13.28 25.67 -22.69
C SER A 128 -14.40 24.78 -22.14
N GLU A 129 -14.04 23.59 -21.65
CA GLU A 129 -14.31 23.12 -20.27
C GLU A 129 -13.64 21.75 -20.06
N GLN A 130 -12.73 21.68 -19.09
CA GLN A 130 -11.74 20.61 -18.95
C GLN A 130 -12.24 19.48 -18.03
N GLN A 131 -12.66 18.37 -18.62
CA GLN A 131 -12.46 17.03 -18.05
C GLN A 131 -11.83 16.16 -19.14
N PRO A 132 -10.69 15.48 -18.90
CA PRO A 132 -10.06 14.67 -19.94
C PRO A 132 -10.88 13.40 -20.16
N THR A 133 -11.79 13.42 -21.13
CA THR A 133 -12.41 12.21 -21.69
C THR A 133 -11.33 11.46 -22.46
N HIS A 134 -11.00 10.27 -21.96
CA HIS A 134 -10.03 9.39 -22.60
C HIS A 134 -10.65 8.84 -23.90
N LYS A 135 -10.25 9.39 -25.05
CA LYS A 135 -10.61 8.82 -26.36
C LYS A 135 -9.79 7.53 -26.56
N PHE A 136 -10.44 6.38 -26.43
CA PHE A 136 -9.91 5.13 -26.96
C PHE A 136 -9.71 5.29 -28.48
N ARG A 137 -8.59 4.80 -29.03
CA ARG A 137 -8.49 4.56 -30.48
C ARG A 137 -9.35 3.34 -30.79
N GLU A 138 -10.31 3.46 -31.71
CA GLU A 138 -11.24 2.37 -32.10
C GLU A 138 -10.53 1.09 -32.58
N GLU A 139 -9.23 1.16 -32.88
CA GLU A 139 -8.48 0.09 -33.57
C GLU A 139 -7.32 -0.53 -32.76
N THR A 140 -7.14 -0.18 -31.48
CA THR A 140 -6.06 -0.75 -30.65
C THR A 140 -6.54 -1.22 -29.28
N GLU A 141 -6.62 -2.54 -29.08
CA GLU A 141 -6.72 -3.17 -27.76
C GLU A 141 -5.31 -3.30 -27.15
N GLY A 142 -5.13 -2.94 -25.87
CA GLY A 142 -3.89 -3.24 -25.14
C GLY A 142 -2.85 -2.12 -25.02
N GLU A 143 -3.22 -0.84 -25.17
CA GLU A 143 -2.33 0.27 -24.79
C GLU A 143 -1.91 0.16 -23.31
N ARG A 144 -0.61 -0.07 -23.06
CA ARG A 144 -0.07 -0.27 -21.72
C ARG A 144 0.19 1.05 -21.02
N ARG A 145 -0.69 1.42 -20.09
CA ARG A 145 -0.43 2.50 -19.12
C ARG A 145 0.21 1.91 -17.87
N HIS A 146 1.37 2.44 -17.49
CA HIS A 146 2.05 2.09 -16.25
C HIS A 146 1.64 3.09 -15.18
N LEU A 147 0.61 2.75 -14.39
CA LEU A 147 0.16 3.53 -13.24
C LEU A 147 0.98 3.13 -12.01
N LEU A 148 1.51 4.11 -11.28
CA LEU A 148 2.06 3.89 -9.94
C LEU A 148 0.91 4.07 -8.94
N LYS A 149 0.47 2.98 -8.30
CA LYS A 149 -0.58 2.98 -7.27
C LYS A 149 0.05 2.66 -5.92
N GLU A 150 -0.07 3.57 -4.95
CA GLU A 150 0.14 3.26 -3.53
C GLU A 150 -0.93 2.24 -3.12
N MET A 151 -0.53 1.13 -2.48
CA MET A 151 -1.41 0.01 -2.17
C MET A 151 -1.21 -0.43 -0.72
N ASP A 152 -2.28 -0.48 0.04
CA ASP A 152 -2.26 -0.98 1.42
C ASP A 152 -2.13 -2.51 1.41
N ILE A 153 -1.22 -3.02 2.24
CA ILE A 153 -1.00 -4.46 2.41
C ILE A 153 -1.75 -4.92 3.65
N VAL A 154 -2.85 -5.63 3.44
CA VAL A 154 -3.61 -6.30 4.51
C VAL A 154 -3.08 -7.71 4.71
N TYR A 155 -2.44 -7.97 5.86
CA TYR A 155 -1.99 -9.31 6.22
C TYR A 155 -3.18 -10.20 6.61
N ARG A 156 -3.19 -11.43 6.11
CA ARG A 156 -4.23 -12.44 6.39
C ARG A 156 -3.61 -13.62 7.12
N ASN A 157 -4.27 -14.14 8.16
CA ASN A 157 -3.80 -15.32 8.87
C ASN A 157 -4.13 -16.60 8.05
N PRO A 158 -3.13 -17.35 7.54
CA PRO A 158 -3.37 -18.56 6.76
C PRO A 158 -4.04 -19.69 7.58
N GLN A 159 -3.93 -19.68 8.91
CA GLN A 159 -4.57 -20.68 9.77
C GLN A 159 -6.10 -20.56 9.74
N LEU A 160 -6.64 -19.34 9.69
CA LEU A 160 -8.09 -19.11 9.59
C LEU A 160 -8.65 -19.65 8.27
N ARG A 161 -7.89 -19.49 7.18
CA ARG A 161 -8.23 -20.11 5.90
C ARG A 161 -8.27 -21.62 6.03
N GLN A 162 -7.28 -22.23 6.69
CA GLN A 162 -7.24 -23.68 6.85
C GLN A 162 -8.42 -24.19 7.69
N GLN A 163 -8.72 -23.54 8.82
CA GLN A 163 -9.87 -23.87 9.67
C GLN A 163 -11.21 -23.78 8.90
N CYS A 164 -11.37 -22.75 8.06
CA CYS A 164 -12.53 -22.64 7.16
C CYS A 164 -12.62 -23.85 6.21
N LEU A 165 -11.50 -24.28 5.63
CA LEU A 165 -11.47 -25.43 4.73
C LEU A 165 -11.61 -26.78 5.44
N ASP A 166 -11.18 -26.89 6.68
CA ASP A 166 -11.41 -28.08 7.49
C ASP A 166 -12.91 -28.24 7.80
N LYS A 167 -13.62 -27.12 8.01
CA LYS A 167 -15.08 -27.07 8.26
C LYS A 167 -15.94 -27.30 7.01
N TYR A 168 -15.55 -26.73 5.87
CA TYR A 168 -16.40 -26.70 4.66
C TYR A 168 -15.86 -27.55 3.50
N GLY A 169 -14.61 -27.96 3.56
CA GLY A 169 -13.90 -28.59 2.45
C GLY A 169 -13.63 -27.66 1.27
N TYR A 170 -13.11 -28.23 0.18
CA TYR A 170 -12.84 -27.53 -1.08
C TYR A 170 -14.06 -27.45 -2.00
N GLN A 171 -15.23 -27.21 -1.42
CA GLN A 171 -16.50 -27.14 -2.14
C GLN A 171 -17.14 -25.76 -1.98
N CYS A 172 -17.58 -25.18 -3.10
CA CYS A 172 -18.28 -23.91 -3.12
C CYS A 172 -19.58 -23.99 -2.31
N GLN A 173 -19.71 -23.11 -1.32
CA GLN A 173 -20.88 -23.07 -0.45
C GLN A 173 -22.08 -22.33 -1.07
N CYS A 174 -21.98 -21.83 -2.30
CA CYS A 174 -23.13 -21.32 -3.05
C CYS A 174 -23.73 -22.39 -3.97
N CYS A 175 -22.94 -22.90 -4.92
CA CYS A 175 -23.43 -23.82 -5.97
C CYS A 175 -23.04 -25.29 -5.75
N GLY A 176 -22.24 -25.61 -4.72
CA GLY A 176 -21.78 -26.98 -4.45
C GLY A 176 -20.68 -27.48 -5.39
N MET A 177 -20.13 -26.62 -6.23
CA MET A 177 -19.05 -26.98 -7.16
C MET A 177 -17.74 -27.30 -6.44
N ASP A 178 -17.06 -28.35 -6.90
CA ASP A 178 -15.70 -28.74 -6.50
C ASP A 178 -14.80 -28.74 -7.76
N PHE A 179 -13.65 -28.07 -7.68
CA PHE A 179 -12.77 -27.91 -8.85
C PHE A 179 -12.12 -29.23 -9.26
N ALA A 180 -11.75 -30.11 -8.32
CA ALA A 180 -11.14 -31.40 -8.64
C ALA A 180 -12.10 -32.31 -9.43
N THR A 181 -13.40 -32.20 -9.15
CA THR A 181 -14.46 -32.94 -9.81
C THR A 181 -14.75 -32.39 -11.20
N VAL A 182 -14.77 -31.05 -11.37
CA VAL A 182 -15.12 -30.41 -12.65
C VAL A 182 -13.93 -30.34 -13.62
N TYR A 183 -12.74 -29.99 -13.13
CA TYR A 183 -11.53 -29.78 -13.95
C TYR A 183 -10.49 -30.89 -13.80
N GLY A 184 -10.78 -31.92 -13.00
CA GLY A 184 -9.87 -33.01 -12.73
C GLY A 184 -8.88 -32.72 -11.61
N LYS A 185 -8.40 -33.81 -10.98
CA LYS A 185 -7.50 -33.75 -9.80
C LYS A 185 -6.21 -32.96 -10.03
N LYS A 186 -5.65 -33.01 -11.24
CA LYS A 186 -4.39 -32.33 -11.57
C LYS A 186 -4.49 -30.80 -11.44
N LEU A 187 -5.67 -30.23 -11.70
CA LEU A 187 -5.88 -28.78 -11.71
C LEU A 187 -6.66 -28.29 -10.48
N GLY A 188 -7.62 -29.10 -10.01
CA GLY A 188 -8.59 -28.64 -9.03
C GLY A 188 -8.40 -29.14 -7.60
N THR A 189 -7.45 -30.05 -7.35
CA THR A 189 -7.20 -30.52 -5.98
C THR A 189 -6.74 -29.37 -5.09
N ASN A 190 -7.37 -29.22 -3.93
CA ASN A 190 -7.10 -28.18 -2.93
C ASN A 190 -7.25 -26.74 -3.46
N PHE A 191 -8.03 -26.54 -4.53
CA PHE A 191 -8.28 -25.22 -5.10
C PHE A 191 -9.70 -24.74 -4.79
N ILE A 192 -9.79 -23.64 -4.05
CA ILE A 192 -11.02 -22.88 -3.79
C ILE A 192 -10.63 -21.50 -3.25
N GLU A 193 -11.48 -20.49 -3.47
CA GLU A 193 -11.29 -19.13 -2.96
C GLU A 193 -12.07 -18.97 -1.65
N VAL A 194 -11.44 -18.40 -0.61
CA VAL A 194 -12.11 -18.13 0.68
C VAL A 194 -12.47 -16.66 0.76
N HIS A 195 -13.76 -16.38 0.92
CA HIS A 195 -14.35 -15.06 0.97
C HIS A 195 -14.66 -14.63 2.41
N HIS A 196 -14.52 -13.34 2.71
CA HIS A 196 -14.97 -12.75 3.98
C HIS A 196 -16.36 -12.15 3.80
N LEU A 197 -17.38 -12.65 4.51
CA LEU A 197 -18.75 -12.14 4.40
C LEU A 197 -18.86 -10.68 4.84
N LYS A 198 -18.22 -10.34 5.97
CA LYS A 198 -17.90 -8.97 6.37
C LYS A 198 -16.50 -8.62 5.87
N PRO A 199 -16.35 -7.67 4.93
CA PRO A 199 -15.07 -7.36 4.32
C PRO A 199 -14.11 -6.73 5.33
N ILE A 200 -12.83 -7.09 5.24
CA ILE A 200 -11.78 -6.58 6.16
C ILE A 200 -11.71 -5.04 6.13
N SER A 201 -11.97 -4.43 4.96
CA SER A 201 -11.97 -2.97 4.82
C SER A 201 -13.02 -2.25 5.66
N SER A 202 -14.05 -2.95 6.16
CA SER A 202 -15.08 -2.35 7.01
C SER A 202 -14.81 -2.54 8.50
N TYR A 203 -13.72 -3.21 8.90
CA TYR A 203 -13.44 -3.47 10.31
C TYR A 203 -13.14 -2.19 11.12
N GLU A 204 -12.62 -1.14 10.47
CA GLU A 204 -12.36 0.14 11.12
C GLU A 204 -13.65 0.91 11.44
N THR A 205 -14.69 0.75 10.61
CA THR A 205 -15.97 1.47 10.77
C THR A 205 -16.99 0.65 11.56
N ASP A 206 -17.08 -0.63 11.27
CA ASP A 206 -18.16 -1.51 11.73
C ASP A 206 -17.69 -2.49 12.83
N GLY A 207 -16.40 -2.45 13.19
CA GLY A 207 -15.76 -3.37 14.12
C GLY A 207 -15.38 -4.74 13.51
N VAL A 208 -14.49 -5.45 14.20
CA VAL A 208 -14.06 -6.82 13.83
C VAL A 208 -15.16 -7.85 14.14
N PRO A 209 -15.27 -8.95 13.35
CA PRO A 209 -16.16 -10.05 13.67
C PRO A 209 -15.80 -10.71 15.01
N GLU A 210 -16.80 -11.17 15.77
CA GLU A 210 -16.58 -11.91 17.02
C GLU A 210 -15.87 -13.25 16.78
N ASN A 211 -16.22 -13.93 15.68
CA ASN A 211 -15.55 -15.15 15.23
C ASN A 211 -15.08 -15.00 13.77
N PHE A 212 -13.77 -15.00 13.57
CA PHE A 212 -13.18 -14.86 12.25
C PHE A 212 -13.46 -16.06 11.33
N VAL A 213 -13.55 -17.29 11.85
CA VAL A 213 -13.78 -18.48 11.02
C VAL A 213 -15.20 -18.49 10.46
N ASP A 214 -16.18 -18.06 11.26
CA ASP A 214 -17.58 -17.99 10.83
C ASP A 214 -17.82 -16.86 9.82
N ASN A 215 -16.92 -15.87 9.76
CA ASN A 215 -16.91 -14.85 8.72
C ASN A 215 -16.34 -15.34 7.38
N LEU A 216 -15.79 -16.56 7.32
CA LEU A 216 -15.13 -17.10 6.12
C LEU A 216 -15.98 -18.18 5.44
N ILE A 217 -16.05 -18.11 4.11
CA ILE A 217 -16.76 -19.10 3.31
C ILE A 217 -15.99 -19.47 2.03
N PRO A 218 -15.86 -20.77 1.69
CA PRO A 218 -15.29 -21.17 0.40
C PRO A 218 -16.29 -21.00 -0.74
N LEU A 219 -15.86 -20.33 -1.81
CA LEU A 219 -16.61 -20.09 -3.04
C LEU A 219 -15.76 -20.46 -4.26
N CYS A 220 -16.41 -20.90 -5.34
CA CYS A 220 -15.73 -21.01 -6.63
C CYS A 220 -15.53 -19.62 -7.25
N SER A 221 -14.58 -19.47 -8.15
CA SER A 221 -14.22 -18.17 -8.75
C SER A 221 -15.42 -17.41 -9.31
N ASN A 222 -16.39 -18.08 -9.93
CA ASN A 222 -17.61 -17.44 -10.43
C ASN A 222 -18.49 -16.90 -9.28
N CYS A 223 -18.78 -17.72 -8.27
CA CYS A 223 -19.58 -17.30 -7.12
C CYS A 223 -18.85 -16.24 -6.28
N HIS A 224 -17.52 -16.32 -6.18
CA HIS A 224 -16.67 -15.34 -5.52
C HIS A 224 -16.71 -13.99 -6.25
N SER A 225 -16.67 -13.97 -7.58
CA SER A 225 -16.91 -12.73 -8.32
C SER A 225 -18.31 -12.19 -8.09
N MET A 226 -19.35 -13.05 -8.16
CA MET A 226 -20.74 -12.61 -8.04
C MET A 226 -21.12 -12.09 -6.66
N ILE A 227 -20.55 -12.62 -5.57
CA ILE A 227 -20.86 -12.11 -4.22
C ILE A 227 -20.38 -10.67 -4.03
N HIS A 228 -19.31 -10.25 -4.72
CA HIS A 228 -18.83 -8.86 -4.69
C HIS A 228 -19.74 -7.87 -5.43
N HIS A 229 -20.72 -8.35 -6.21
CA HIS A 229 -21.75 -7.50 -6.83
C HIS A 229 -22.98 -7.32 -5.94
N ILE A 230 -23.06 -8.03 -4.82
CA ILE A 230 -24.13 -7.86 -3.83
C ILE A 230 -23.70 -6.74 -2.89
N ASN A 231 -24.31 -5.58 -3.04
CA ASN A 231 -24.10 -4.43 -2.18
C ASN A 231 -25.17 -4.39 -1.08
N ASP A 232 -24.82 -3.88 0.10
CA ASP A 232 -25.75 -3.54 1.18
C ASP A 232 -26.67 -4.69 1.65
N SER A 233 -26.13 -5.91 1.72
CA SER A 233 -26.82 -7.08 2.27
C SER A 233 -26.25 -7.49 3.62
N GLU A 234 -27.13 -7.74 4.59
CA GLU A 234 -26.79 -8.37 5.87
C GLU A 234 -26.48 -9.86 5.70
N TYR A 235 -26.97 -10.50 4.62
CA TYR A 235 -26.85 -11.94 4.37
C TYR A 235 -26.38 -12.25 2.92
N PRO A 236 -25.19 -11.79 2.49
CA PRO A 236 -24.78 -11.81 1.08
C PRO A 236 -24.68 -13.22 0.48
N LEU A 237 -24.28 -14.23 1.28
CA LEU A 237 -24.25 -15.62 0.83
C LEU A 237 -25.66 -16.19 0.58
N ARG A 238 -26.64 -15.81 1.41
CA ARG A 238 -28.03 -16.24 1.25
C ARG A 238 -28.59 -15.66 -0.03
N ASP A 239 -28.42 -14.36 -0.23
CA ASP A 239 -28.91 -13.64 -1.41
C ASP A 239 -28.29 -14.20 -2.69
N LEU A 240 -26.98 -14.51 -2.64
CA LEU A 240 -26.31 -15.17 -3.76
C LEU A 240 -26.91 -16.55 -4.07
N ARG A 241 -27.20 -17.35 -3.03
CA ARG A 241 -27.83 -18.67 -3.20
C ARG A 241 -29.24 -18.55 -3.77
N GLU A 242 -30.01 -17.54 -3.39
CA GLU A 242 -31.35 -17.28 -3.91
C GLU A 242 -31.30 -16.80 -5.37
N ALA A 243 -30.33 -15.95 -5.72
CA ALA A 243 -30.12 -15.46 -7.07
C ALA A 243 -29.55 -16.52 -8.03
N TYR A 244 -28.82 -17.53 -7.52
CA TYR A 244 -28.19 -18.56 -8.33
C TYR A 244 -29.22 -19.51 -8.96
N LYS A 245 -29.33 -19.45 -10.30
CA LYS A 245 -30.24 -20.26 -11.12
C LYS A 245 -29.58 -21.45 -11.83
N GLY A 246 -28.29 -21.68 -11.61
CA GLY A 246 -27.59 -22.83 -12.17
C GLY A 246 -27.90 -24.14 -11.42
N GLU A 247 -27.30 -25.24 -11.89
CA GLU A 247 -27.45 -26.55 -11.24
C GLU A 247 -26.75 -26.55 -9.87
N LYS A 248 -27.54 -26.65 -8.80
CA LYS A 248 -27.04 -26.72 -7.43
C LYS A 248 -26.65 -28.16 -7.10
N LYS A 249 -25.37 -28.37 -6.83
CA LYS A 249 -24.87 -29.66 -6.30
C LYS A 249 -25.11 -29.73 -4.80
N THR A 250 -25.20 -30.95 -4.27
CA THR A 250 -25.31 -31.18 -2.82
C THR A 250 -24.10 -30.58 -2.10
N ILE A 251 -24.36 -29.64 -1.19
CA ILE A 251 -23.33 -29.03 -0.35
C ILE A 251 -23.07 -29.97 0.83
N LYS A 252 -21.81 -30.37 0.99
CA LYS A 252 -21.34 -31.16 2.12
C LYS A 252 -20.88 -30.20 3.21
N ILE A 253 -21.44 -30.36 4.41
CA ILE A 253 -20.91 -29.72 5.61
C ILE A 253 -20.08 -30.79 6.31
N TRP A 254 -18.77 -30.55 6.41
CA TRP A 254 -17.85 -31.44 7.09
C TRP A 254 -17.93 -31.05 8.57
N LYS A 255 -18.94 -31.57 9.28
CA LYS A 255 -19.11 -31.25 10.70
C LYS A 255 -17.87 -31.66 11.50
N GLU A 256 -17.57 -30.78 12.46
CA GLU A 256 -16.56 -30.83 13.51
C GLU A 256 -16.47 -32.21 14.16
N GLY A 257 -15.23 -32.72 14.26
CA GLY A 257 -14.85 -33.74 15.24
C GLY A 257 -14.44 -33.09 16.54
#